data_AF-A0A942B2H3-F1
#
_entry.id   AF-A0A942B2H3-F1
#
_cell.length_a   1.000
_cell.length_b   1.000
_cell.length_c   1.000
_cell.angle_alpha   90.00
_cell.angle_beta   90.00
_cell.angle_gamma   90.00
#
_symmetry.space_group_name_H-M   'P 1'
#
loop_
_entity.id
_entity.type
_entity.pdbx_description
1 polymer ?
#
loop_
_entity_poly.entity_id
_entity_poly.type
_entity_poly.pdbx_seq_one_letter_code
_entity_poly.pdbx_strand_id
1 'polypeptide(L)'
;MRTSIATVSLSGSLVQKLHACAAAGFDGVELFEPDLIASDHSPEEIRALAARLGLSLDLYQPLRDLEGVDETTFADNLRRAAATFATARRLGIDTVLVCGNVATATVDSDELSAEQLGRIGDLAAGYGIRIAFEALAWGRFVDDYRRAWRIVARADHPQVGLCLDSFHVLSRGHDPAAIEDIPAEKIFFLQLADAPALTMDVLSWSRHHRLFPGEGHFDLTGFLSHVLSAGYDGPLSLEIFNDTFRQTDPGRTAVHALRSLLWLQDRAAAGHPEGSRPGLAALTAVKPPTGFDFVELKAEDTSEVEVLLSQLGFTPGGRHRTKPVSLWVAGDARVVLNEQQARDQVPHVAAVGLQVPDGAAQSRRAAELMAPIAYRRTYAAEQELGAAVAPDGTEMFWVTEPAWVDEFENGRPSPATPVRGIDHVNLSQPWQSAEESVLYFSSLFGLRADEPTEVPGPRGLVRSQSMRSADSAVRLLLNVAPHVLDGADVAQHVAFACTDVFVVARTAAERGLRFLAVPDNYYDYLSGRFGLDEQLVSELRELNLLYDRDDDGHFIHFYTRTVGRVFFEFVQRFGHYDGYGAANAPVRLAAQLGGVGTVRR
;
A
#
# COMPACT_ATOMS: atom_id res chain seq x y z
N MET A 1 -9.66 -3.37 19.72
CA MET A 1 -11.12 -3.47 19.74
C MET A 1 -11.47 -4.71 18.95
N ARG A 2 -12.74 -5.14 18.89
CA ARG A 2 -13.04 -6.26 17.98
C ARG A 2 -12.83 -5.82 16.54
N THR A 3 -12.26 -6.68 15.72
CA THR A 3 -12.05 -6.44 14.28
C THR A 3 -13.08 -7.21 13.47
N SER A 4 -13.60 -6.57 12.43
CA SER A 4 -14.55 -7.20 11.51
C SER A 4 -14.23 -6.83 10.07
N ILE A 5 -14.80 -7.57 9.12
CA ILE A 5 -14.63 -7.32 7.69
C ILE A 5 -15.87 -7.80 6.95
N ALA A 6 -16.33 -7.01 5.98
CA ALA A 6 -17.40 -7.40 5.10
C ALA A 6 -16.93 -8.46 4.09
N THR A 7 -17.74 -9.51 3.89
CA THR A 7 -17.41 -10.57 2.92
C THR A 7 -17.28 -10.03 1.48
N VAL A 8 -17.86 -8.86 1.19
CA VAL A 8 -17.71 -8.20 -0.11
C VAL A 8 -16.27 -7.77 -0.43
N SER A 9 -15.44 -7.58 0.60
CA SER A 9 -14.03 -7.18 0.50
C SER A 9 -13.10 -8.30 0.04
N LEU A 10 -13.61 -9.54 -0.01
CA LEU A 10 -12.84 -10.71 -0.38
C LEU A 10 -13.43 -11.39 -1.63
N SER A 11 -12.57 -12.09 -2.36
CA SER A 11 -12.95 -12.97 -3.47
C SER A 11 -13.40 -14.36 -2.97
N GLY A 12 -13.86 -15.23 -3.87
CA GLY A 12 -14.18 -16.64 -3.57
C GLY A 12 -15.60 -16.87 -3.05
N SER A 13 -15.89 -18.12 -2.65
CA SER A 13 -17.19 -18.50 -2.06
C SER A 13 -17.32 -18.01 -0.63
N LEU A 14 -18.55 -17.87 -0.11
CA LEU A 14 -18.79 -17.46 1.27
C LEU A 14 -18.00 -18.31 2.29
N VAL A 15 -17.93 -19.63 2.09
CA VAL A 15 -17.15 -20.53 2.95
C VAL A 15 -15.65 -20.21 2.90
N GLN A 16 -15.09 -20.00 1.71
CA GLN A 16 -13.67 -19.64 1.56
C GLN A 16 -13.35 -18.31 2.25
N LYS A 17 -14.24 -17.33 2.12
CA LYS A 17 -14.11 -16.02 2.79
C LYS A 17 -14.10 -16.16 4.31
N LEU A 18 -15.04 -16.91 4.89
CA LEU A 18 -15.07 -17.15 6.33
C LEU A 18 -13.80 -17.85 6.85
N HIS A 19 -13.30 -18.85 6.12
CA HIS A 19 -12.03 -19.49 6.46
C HIS A 19 -10.85 -18.53 6.38
N ALA A 20 -10.80 -17.67 5.36
CA ALA A 20 -9.76 -16.66 5.22
C ALA A 20 -9.78 -15.64 6.37
N CYS A 21 -10.96 -15.12 6.74
CA CYS A 21 -11.11 -14.19 7.86
C CYS A 21 -10.65 -14.82 9.18
N ALA A 22 -11.08 -16.06 9.46
CA ALA A 22 -10.69 -16.78 10.67
C ALA A 22 -9.19 -17.08 10.72
N ALA A 23 -8.60 -17.50 9.59
CA ALA A 23 -7.18 -17.78 9.50
C ALA A 23 -6.31 -16.52 9.64
N ALA A 24 -6.79 -15.38 9.14
CA ALA A 24 -6.13 -14.10 9.33
C ALA A 24 -6.21 -13.62 10.79
N GLY A 25 -7.27 -13.98 11.53
CA GLY A 25 -7.47 -13.63 12.93
C GLY A 25 -8.48 -12.52 13.19
N PHE A 26 -9.43 -12.31 12.28
CA PHE A 26 -10.58 -11.43 12.54
C PHE A 26 -11.46 -11.98 13.67
N ASP A 27 -12.10 -11.10 14.44
CA ASP A 27 -13.06 -11.50 15.48
C ASP A 27 -14.45 -11.79 14.91
N GLY A 28 -14.81 -11.11 13.80
CA GLY A 28 -16.10 -11.28 13.17
C GLY A 28 -16.15 -10.86 11.71
N VAL A 29 -17.33 -10.96 11.12
CA VAL A 29 -17.59 -10.62 9.72
C VAL A 29 -18.94 -9.95 9.54
N GLU A 30 -19.03 -9.11 8.52
CA GLU A 30 -20.30 -8.63 7.97
C GLU A 30 -20.69 -9.50 6.78
N LEU A 31 -21.89 -10.07 6.81
CA LEU A 31 -22.38 -10.91 5.71
C LEU A 31 -23.04 -10.04 4.65
N PHE A 32 -22.41 -10.03 3.47
CA PHE A 32 -22.96 -9.41 2.27
C PHE A 32 -24.02 -10.32 1.66
N GLU A 33 -25.24 -9.82 1.50
CA GLU A 33 -26.43 -10.54 1.04
C GLU A 33 -26.18 -11.33 -0.26
N PRO A 34 -25.56 -10.75 -1.31
CA PRO A 34 -25.22 -11.50 -2.52
C PRO A 34 -24.36 -12.75 -2.30
N ASP A 35 -23.45 -12.74 -1.32
CA ASP A 35 -22.62 -13.92 -1.00
C ASP A 35 -23.47 -15.03 -0.38
N LEU A 36 -24.47 -14.68 0.43
CA LEU A 36 -25.40 -15.64 1.02
C LEU A 36 -26.39 -16.18 -0.02
N ILE A 37 -26.95 -15.31 -0.87
CA ILE A 37 -27.87 -15.72 -1.94
C ILE A 37 -27.19 -16.67 -2.92
N ALA A 38 -25.92 -16.43 -3.22
CA ALA A 38 -25.13 -17.28 -4.11
C ALA A 38 -24.55 -18.54 -3.40
N SER A 39 -24.79 -18.71 -2.10
CA SER A 39 -24.27 -19.84 -1.33
C SER A 39 -25.21 -21.05 -1.42
N ASP A 40 -24.62 -22.24 -1.52
CA ASP A 40 -25.34 -23.52 -1.39
C ASP A 40 -25.70 -23.87 0.07
N HIS A 41 -25.37 -23.00 1.03
CA HIS A 41 -25.60 -23.22 2.46
C HIS A 41 -26.77 -22.40 2.99
N SER A 42 -27.52 -23.01 3.91
CA SER A 42 -28.54 -22.32 4.69
C SER A 42 -27.93 -21.32 5.67
N PRO A 43 -28.68 -20.27 6.07
CA PRO A 43 -28.32 -19.38 7.17
C PRO A 43 -27.83 -20.09 8.44
N GLU A 44 -28.49 -21.20 8.81
CA GLU A 44 -28.13 -21.98 10.00
C GLU A 44 -26.77 -22.69 9.85
N GLU A 45 -26.46 -23.19 8.66
CA GLU A 45 -25.15 -23.78 8.36
C GLU A 45 -24.03 -22.75 8.34
N ILE A 46 -24.29 -21.56 7.80
CA ILE A 46 -23.34 -20.44 7.83
C ILE A 46 -23.07 -19.99 9.28
N ARG A 47 -24.12 -19.85 10.09
CA ARG A 47 -23.99 -19.56 11.53
C ARG A 47 -23.17 -20.63 12.25
N ALA A 48 -23.45 -21.91 11.99
CA ALA A 48 -22.72 -23.01 12.60
C ALA A 48 -21.25 -23.05 12.15
N LEU A 49 -20.97 -22.72 10.89
CA LEU A 49 -19.61 -22.60 10.38
C LEU A 49 -18.85 -21.45 11.05
N ALA A 50 -19.43 -20.24 11.10
CA ALA A 50 -18.84 -19.09 11.77
C ALA A 50 -18.51 -19.41 13.24
N ALA A 51 -19.43 -20.05 13.97
CA ALA A 51 -19.20 -20.49 15.34
C ALA A 51 -18.04 -21.51 15.47
N ARG A 52 -17.90 -22.47 14.54
CA ARG A 52 -16.76 -23.40 14.53
C ARG A 52 -15.43 -22.70 14.24
N LEU A 53 -15.46 -21.62 13.47
CA LEU A 53 -14.29 -20.82 13.12
C LEU A 53 -13.96 -19.76 14.18
N GLY A 54 -14.80 -19.60 15.21
CA GLY A 54 -14.61 -18.56 16.22
C GLY A 54 -14.96 -17.15 15.75
N LEU A 55 -15.70 -17.01 14.65
CA LEU A 55 -16.13 -15.72 14.10
C LEU A 55 -17.53 -15.34 14.60
N SER A 56 -17.71 -14.09 15.03
CA SER A 56 -19.04 -13.49 15.15
C SER A 56 -19.59 -13.07 13.79
N LEU A 57 -20.91 -13.13 13.64
CA LEU A 57 -21.61 -12.53 12.51
C LEU A 57 -22.17 -11.19 12.99
N ASP A 58 -21.49 -10.10 12.63
CA ASP A 58 -21.68 -8.79 13.27
C ASP A 58 -22.78 -7.95 12.60
N LEU A 59 -22.96 -8.13 11.29
CA LEU A 59 -23.88 -7.32 10.49
C LEU A 59 -24.38 -8.13 9.28
N TYR A 60 -25.65 -7.95 8.93
CA TYR A 60 -26.20 -8.42 7.64
C TYR A 60 -26.51 -7.21 6.77
N GLN A 61 -26.00 -7.22 5.54
CA GLN A 61 -26.04 -6.03 4.69
C GLN A 61 -26.06 -6.38 3.20
N PRO A 62 -26.56 -5.49 2.33
CA PRO A 62 -27.26 -4.24 2.63
C PRO A 62 -28.78 -4.38 2.44
N LEU A 63 -29.58 -3.68 3.26
CA LEU A 63 -31.00 -3.44 3.00
C LEU A 63 -31.16 -2.04 2.39
N ARG A 64 -31.72 -1.94 1.18
CA ARG A 64 -31.71 -0.70 0.38
C ARG A 64 -33.10 -0.10 0.16
N ASP A 65 -33.12 1.22 -0.03
CA ASP A 65 -34.22 2.01 -0.60
C ASP A 65 -35.55 1.89 0.17
N LEU A 66 -35.51 2.18 1.49
CA LEU A 66 -36.66 2.00 2.36
C LEU A 66 -37.46 3.30 2.61
N GLU A 67 -36.77 4.38 2.95
CA GLU A 67 -37.33 5.64 3.46
C GLU A 67 -37.52 6.70 2.36
N GLY A 68 -38.30 7.75 2.66
CA GLY A 68 -38.54 8.89 1.76
C GLY A 68 -39.53 8.60 0.63
N VAL A 69 -40.42 7.61 0.82
CA VAL A 69 -41.37 7.13 -0.20
C VAL A 69 -42.83 7.34 0.23
N ASP A 70 -43.77 7.22 -0.70
CA ASP A 70 -45.20 7.21 -0.37
C ASP A 70 -45.61 5.95 0.42
N GLU A 71 -46.77 6.00 1.08
CA GLU A 71 -47.24 4.92 1.96
C GLU A 71 -47.45 3.57 1.25
N THR A 72 -47.78 3.58 -0.05
CA THR A 72 -47.97 2.33 -0.80
C THR A 72 -46.63 1.65 -1.02
N THR A 73 -45.64 2.40 -1.49
CA THR A 73 -44.26 1.93 -1.65
C THR A 73 -43.67 1.52 -0.29
N PHE A 74 -43.96 2.29 0.76
CA PHE A 74 -43.48 2.00 2.12
C PHE A 74 -44.04 0.67 2.67
N ALA A 75 -45.31 0.36 2.43
CA ALA A 75 -45.90 -0.91 2.83
C ALA A 75 -45.16 -2.11 2.19
N ASP A 76 -44.73 -1.99 0.94
CA ASP A 76 -43.91 -3.01 0.27
C ASP A 76 -42.49 -3.10 0.84
N ASN A 77 -41.90 -1.95 1.19
CA ASN A 77 -40.61 -1.89 1.86
C ASN A 77 -40.64 -2.58 3.23
N LEU A 78 -41.73 -2.44 4.01
CA LEU A 78 -41.91 -3.18 5.27
C LEU A 78 -41.96 -4.70 5.06
N ARG A 79 -42.56 -5.19 3.95
CA ARG A 79 -42.55 -6.63 3.63
C ARG A 79 -41.14 -7.13 3.31
N ARG A 80 -40.37 -6.37 2.52
CA ARG A 80 -38.95 -6.67 2.23
C ARG A 80 -38.08 -6.65 3.49
N ALA A 81 -38.27 -5.65 4.35
CA ALA A 81 -37.56 -5.54 5.62
C ALA A 81 -37.87 -6.73 6.55
N ALA A 82 -39.13 -7.12 6.69
CA ALA A 82 -39.53 -8.29 7.49
C ALA A 82 -38.85 -9.59 7.02
N ALA A 83 -38.79 -9.82 5.69
CA ALA A 83 -38.09 -10.99 5.13
C ALA A 83 -36.58 -10.94 5.43
N THR A 84 -35.97 -9.76 5.32
CA THR A 84 -34.56 -9.53 5.62
C THR A 84 -34.26 -9.79 7.10
N PHE A 85 -35.08 -9.26 8.01
CA PHE A 85 -34.95 -9.47 9.46
C PHE A 85 -35.14 -10.94 9.85
N ALA A 86 -36.06 -11.66 9.19
CA ALA A 86 -36.20 -13.09 9.38
C ALA A 86 -34.93 -13.86 9.00
N THR A 87 -34.28 -13.50 7.88
CA THR A 87 -33.00 -14.09 7.47
C THR A 87 -31.87 -13.75 8.44
N ALA A 88 -31.73 -12.48 8.85
CA ALA A 88 -30.74 -12.06 9.85
C ALA A 88 -30.89 -12.85 11.16
N ARG A 89 -32.13 -13.03 11.65
CA ARG A 89 -32.40 -13.83 12.85
C ARG A 89 -31.98 -15.30 12.70
N ARG A 90 -32.16 -15.89 11.51
CA ARG A 90 -31.70 -17.27 11.21
C ARG A 90 -30.17 -17.38 11.22
N LEU A 91 -29.48 -16.38 10.68
CA LEU A 91 -28.03 -16.23 10.80
C LEU A 91 -27.57 -15.99 12.24
N GLY A 92 -28.48 -15.57 13.13
CA GLY A 92 -28.15 -15.18 14.49
C GLY A 92 -27.51 -13.79 14.57
N ILE A 93 -27.73 -12.96 13.55
CA ILE A 93 -27.28 -11.57 13.47
C ILE A 93 -28.36 -10.67 14.06
N ASP A 94 -27.97 -9.72 14.90
CA ASP A 94 -28.88 -8.79 15.57
C ASP A 94 -28.90 -7.38 14.95
N THR A 95 -28.06 -7.11 13.94
CA THR A 95 -27.93 -5.80 13.32
C THR A 95 -28.00 -5.90 11.80
N VAL A 96 -28.82 -5.07 11.18
CA VAL A 96 -28.96 -4.97 9.72
C VAL A 96 -28.60 -3.56 9.26
N LEU A 97 -27.76 -3.46 8.24
CA LEU A 97 -27.41 -2.18 7.63
C LEU A 97 -28.52 -1.74 6.68
N VAL A 98 -29.01 -0.53 6.87
CA VAL A 98 -29.99 0.12 5.99
C VAL A 98 -29.32 1.28 5.29
N CYS A 99 -29.06 1.14 3.99
CA CYS A 99 -28.49 2.23 3.19
C CYS A 99 -29.56 3.28 2.88
N GLY A 100 -29.18 4.55 2.95
CA GLY A 100 -29.98 5.69 2.50
C GLY A 100 -30.48 5.49 1.06
N ASN A 101 -31.70 5.94 0.81
CA ASN A 101 -32.41 5.68 -0.43
C ASN A 101 -31.78 6.41 -1.62
N VAL A 102 -31.50 5.67 -2.69
CA VAL A 102 -30.89 6.19 -3.93
C VAL A 102 -31.86 6.14 -5.11
N ALA A 103 -32.81 5.19 -5.09
CA ALA A 103 -33.62 4.87 -6.26
C ALA A 103 -35.08 5.32 -6.14
N THR A 104 -35.74 4.97 -5.03
CA THR A 104 -37.21 5.02 -4.93
C THR A 104 -37.72 6.24 -4.19
N ALA A 105 -36.88 6.94 -3.42
CA ALA A 105 -37.31 8.11 -2.66
C ALA A 105 -37.89 9.18 -3.58
N THR A 106 -39.06 9.69 -3.21
CA THR A 106 -39.80 10.74 -3.93
C THR A 106 -40.04 11.97 -3.07
N VAL A 107 -39.84 11.88 -1.75
CA VAL A 107 -40.10 12.95 -0.79
C VAL A 107 -38.84 13.29 0.00
N ASP A 108 -38.39 14.54 -0.13
CA ASP A 108 -37.28 15.10 0.65
C ASP A 108 -37.80 15.69 1.97
N SER A 109 -38.04 14.83 2.97
CA SER A 109 -38.50 15.24 4.30
C SER A 109 -37.84 14.41 5.39
N ASP A 110 -37.21 15.10 6.34
CA ASP A 110 -36.62 14.47 7.51
C ASP A 110 -37.69 13.92 8.45
N GLU A 111 -38.85 14.59 8.54
CA GLU A 111 -40.00 14.14 9.34
C GLU A 111 -40.55 12.81 8.81
N LEU A 112 -40.79 12.73 7.50
CA LEU A 112 -41.26 11.48 6.88
C LEU A 112 -40.23 10.36 7.01
N SER A 113 -38.95 10.67 6.74
CA SER A 113 -37.88 9.69 6.86
C SER A 113 -37.75 9.17 8.30
N ALA A 114 -37.86 10.05 9.30
CA ALA A 114 -37.84 9.68 10.71
C ALA A 114 -39.04 8.83 11.11
N GLU A 115 -40.26 9.17 10.66
CA GLU A 115 -41.46 8.37 10.88
C GLU A 115 -41.30 6.96 10.29
N GLN A 116 -40.84 6.87 9.05
CA GLN A 116 -40.63 5.61 8.34
C GLN A 116 -39.54 4.75 8.98
N LEU A 117 -38.41 5.34 9.38
CA LEU A 117 -37.38 4.64 10.14
C LEU A 117 -37.90 4.18 11.51
N GLY A 118 -38.73 4.97 12.19
CA GLY A 118 -39.39 4.57 13.44
C GLY A 118 -40.27 3.32 13.25
N ARG A 119 -41.11 3.30 12.21
CA ARG A 119 -41.98 2.15 11.87
C ARG A 119 -41.18 0.90 11.46
N ILE A 120 -40.05 1.08 10.77
CA ILE A 120 -39.10 -0.02 10.49
C ILE A 120 -38.46 -0.49 11.80
N GLY A 121 -38.15 0.42 12.72
CA GLY A 121 -37.65 0.13 14.06
C GLY A 121 -38.62 -0.73 14.89
N ASP A 122 -39.91 -0.40 14.88
CA ASP A 122 -40.96 -1.19 15.54
C ASP A 122 -41.01 -2.62 14.97
N LEU A 123 -40.94 -2.73 13.64
CA LEU A 123 -40.88 -4.02 12.97
C LEU A 123 -39.62 -4.81 13.37
N ALA A 124 -38.45 -4.16 13.35
CA ALA A 124 -37.17 -4.75 13.69
C ALA A 124 -37.14 -5.27 15.14
N ALA A 125 -37.77 -4.55 16.08
CA ALA A 125 -37.91 -4.97 17.47
C ALA A 125 -38.60 -6.34 17.60
N GLY A 126 -39.61 -6.62 16.77
CA GLY A 126 -40.30 -7.91 16.73
C GLY A 126 -39.43 -9.10 16.30
N TYR A 127 -38.28 -8.84 15.66
CA TYR A 127 -37.28 -9.84 15.28
C TYR A 127 -36.06 -9.84 16.20
N GLY A 128 -35.96 -8.92 17.16
CA GLY A 128 -34.75 -8.69 17.95
C GLY A 128 -33.62 -8.09 17.12
N ILE A 129 -33.95 -7.26 16.12
CA ILE A 129 -33.01 -6.62 15.20
C ILE A 129 -32.91 -5.13 15.50
N ARG A 130 -31.68 -4.61 15.44
CA ARG A 130 -31.31 -3.19 15.32
C ARG A 130 -31.05 -2.84 13.86
N ILE A 131 -31.42 -1.64 13.43
CA ILE A 131 -31.06 -1.11 12.12
C ILE A 131 -29.98 -0.02 12.25
N ALA A 132 -28.89 -0.21 11.53
CA ALA A 132 -27.80 0.75 11.40
C ALA A 132 -28.02 1.52 10.09
N PHE A 133 -28.56 2.74 10.18
CA PHE A 133 -28.86 3.58 9.04
C PHE A 133 -27.60 4.29 8.54
N GLU A 134 -27.30 4.13 7.26
CA GLU A 134 -26.07 4.61 6.62
C GLU A 134 -26.39 5.67 5.57
N ALA A 135 -25.76 6.84 5.67
CA ALA A 135 -25.82 7.84 4.60
C ALA A 135 -24.84 7.47 3.48
N LEU A 136 -25.36 6.94 2.36
CA LEU A 136 -24.55 6.75 1.16
C LEU A 136 -24.13 8.10 0.60
N ALA A 137 -22.87 8.25 0.18
CA ALA A 137 -22.38 9.48 -0.44
C ALA A 137 -23.07 9.84 -1.78
N TRP A 138 -23.98 9.02 -2.29
CA TRP A 138 -24.83 9.33 -3.45
C TRP A 138 -26.32 9.11 -3.14
N GLY A 139 -26.69 9.13 -1.86
CA GLY A 139 -28.07 9.13 -1.41
C GLY A 139 -28.88 10.22 -2.11
N ARG A 140 -30.11 9.92 -2.49
CA ARG A 140 -30.94 10.85 -3.27
C ARG A 140 -31.24 12.13 -2.49
N PHE A 141 -31.52 11.99 -1.20
CA PHE A 141 -31.79 13.10 -0.29
C PHE A 141 -30.92 13.04 0.98
N VAL A 142 -30.50 11.84 1.42
CA VAL A 142 -29.68 11.66 2.62
C VAL A 142 -28.29 11.14 2.21
N ASP A 143 -27.36 12.08 2.01
CA ASP A 143 -25.98 11.84 1.58
C ASP A 143 -24.92 12.40 2.55
N ASP A 144 -25.37 12.80 3.74
CA ASP A 144 -24.56 13.39 4.81
C ASP A 144 -24.88 12.70 6.14
N TYR A 145 -23.86 12.19 6.82
CA TYR A 145 -24.00 11.51 8.10
C TYR A 145 -24.66 12.39 9.17
N ARG A 146 -24.49 13.72 9.11
CA ARG A 146 -25.11 14.69 10.03
C ARG A 146 -26.61 14.78 9.80
N ARG A 147 -27.04 14.70 8.52
CA ARG A 147 -28.46 14.62 8.17
C ARG A 147 -29.05 13.28 8.59
N ALA A 148 -28.35 12.17 8.35
CA ALA A 148 -28.77 10.86 8.83
C ALA A 148 -28.92 10.86 10.37
N TRP A 149 -27.97 11.45 11.11
CA TRP A 149 -28.09 11.61 12.56
C TRP A 149 -29.33 12.40 12.95
N ARG A 150 -29.59 13.56 12.31
CA ARG A 150 -30.78 14.36 12.58
C ARG A 150 -32.08 13.57 12.41
N ILE A 151 -32.15 12.72 11.38
CA ILE A 151 -33.30 11.85 11.11
C ILE A 151 -33.40 10.75 12.19
N VAL A 152 -32.30 10.08 12.51
CA VAL A 152 -32.25 9.02 13.54
C VAL A 152 -32.62 9.57 14.93
N ALA A 153 -32.08 10.73 15.30
CA ALA A 153 -32.39 11.42 16.54
C ALA A 153 -33.88 11.80 16.61
N ARG A 154 -34.47 12.21 15.48
CA ARG A 154 -35.90 12.52 15.40
C ARG A 154 -36.80 11.28 15.45
N ALA A 155 -36.35 10.16 14.89
CA ALA A 155 -37.07 8.90 14.99
C ALA A 155 -37.13 8.38 16.43
N ASP A 156 -36.14 8.76 17.26
CA ASP A 156 -36.03 8.47 18.69
C ASP A 156 -36.41 7.03 19.08
N HIS A 157 -35.92 6.07 18.28
CA HIS A 157 -36.28 4.67 18.43
C HIS A 157 -35.07 3.84 18.90
N PRO A 158 -35.21 2.94 19.90
CA PRO A 158 -34.08 2.17 20.44
C PRO A 158 -33.48 1.17 19.44
N GLN A 159 -34.25 0.73 18.44
CA GLN A 159 -33.74 -0.12 17.35
C GLN A 159 -33.18 0.67 16.16
N VAL A 160 -33.13 2.00 16.21
CA VAL A 160 -32.65 2.84 15.10
C VAL A 160 -31.41 3.60 15.55
N GLY A 161 -30.30 3.34 14.87
CA GLY A 161 -29.01 3.98 15.07
C GLY A 161 -28.32 4.20 13.73
N LEU A 162 -27.05 4.63 13.77
CA LEU A 162 -26.24 4.93 12.59
C LEU A 162 -25.23 3.82 12.29
N CYS A 163 -24.99 3.60 11.00
CA CYS A 163 -23.70 3.12 10.53
C CYS A 163 -22.88 4.33 10.07
N LEU A 164 -21.65 4.46 10.55
CA LEU A 164 -20.69 5.44 10.04
C LEU A 164 -19.74 4.74 9.08
N ASP A 165 -19.69 5.19 7.83
CA ASP A 165 -18.75 4.72 6.81
C ASP A 165 -17.75 5.84 6.49
N SER A 166 -16.45 5.57 6.68
CA SER A 166 -15.41 6.59 6.49
C SER A 166 -15.29 7.06 5.04
N PHE A 167 -15.49 6.18 4.06
CA PHE A 167 -15.46 6.58 2.66
C PHE A 167 -16.59 7.56 2.38
N HIS A 168 -17.82 7.26 2.82
CA HIS A 168 -18.96 8.12 2.54
C HIS A 168 -18.83 9.53 3.14
N VAL A 169 -18.22 9.63 4.32
CA VAL A 169 -17.93 10.93 4.95
C VAL A 169 -16.78 11.65 4.21
N LEU A 170 -15.64 10.98 4.04
CA LEU A 170 -14.40 11.63 3.59
C LEU A 170 -14.37 11.89 2.08
N SER A 171 -15.03 11.06 1.26
CA SER A 171 -15.12 11.28 -0.20
C SER A 171 -15.88 12.56 -0.57
N ARG A 172 -16.73 13.05 0.34
CA ARG A 172 -17.48 14.31 0.18
C ARG A 172 -16.74 15.51 0.81
N GLY A 173 -15.60 15.29 1.45
CA GLY A 173 -14.91 16.32 2.23
C GLY A 173 -15.70 16.77 3.46
N HIS A 174 -16.59 15.92 3.98
CA HIS A 174 -17.32 16.24 5.20
C HIS A 174 -16.40 16.17 6.42
N ASP A 175 -16.50 17.16 7.30
CA ASP A 175 -15.74 17.22 8.54
C ASP A 175 -16.25 16.14 9.53
N PRO A 176 -15.39 15.21 10.00
CA PRO A 176 -15.77 14.19 10.97
C PRO A 176 -15.94 14.70 12.40
N ALA A 177 -15.57 15.93 12.73
CA ALA A 177 -15.62 16.43 14.11
C ALA A 177 -17.01 16.38 14.74
N ALA A 178 -18.08 16.57 13.95
CA ALA A 178 -19.46 16.51 14.46
C ALA A 178 -19.93 15.09 14.81
N ILE A 179 -19.12 14.05 14.59
CA ILE A 179 -19.38 12.70 15.12
C ILE A 179 -19.35 12.70 16.64
N GLU A 180 -18.54 13.56 17.27
CA GLU A 180 -18.43 13.63 18.74
C GLU A 180 -19.73 14.08 19.43
N ASP A 181 -20.63 14.75 18.71
CA ASP A 181 -21.94 15.16 19.21
C ASP A 181 -23.00 14.03 19.14
N ILE A 182 -22.67 12.89 18.53
CA ILE A 182 -23.56 11.74 18.41
C ILE A 182 -23.38 10.85 19.64
N PRO A 183 -24.46 10.54 20.41
CA PRO A 183 -24.38 9.61 21.52
C PRO A 183 -23.83 8.25 21.06
N ALA A 184 -22.84 7.71 21.78
CA ALA A 184 -22.18 6.44 21.46
C ALA A 184 -23.18 5.31 21.21
N GLU A 185 -24.23 5.22 22.04
CA GLU A 185 -25.26 4.20 21.96
C GLU A 185 -26.12 4.29 20.70
N LYS A 186 -26.02 5.39 19.93
CA LYS A 186 -26.67 5.57 18.63
C LYS A 186 -25.76 5.27 17.45
N ILE A 187 -24.48 4.98 17.67
CA ILE A 187 -23.56 4.50 16.63
C ILE A 187 -23.56 2.96 16.72
N PHE A 188 -24.37 2.31 15.89
CA PHE A 188 -24.53 0.86 15.94
C PHE A 188 -23.42 0.12 15.20
N PHE A 189 -22.81 0.74 14.19
CA PHE A 189 -21.77 0.10 13.39
C PHE A 189 -20.81 1.12 12.78
N LEU A 190 -19.60 0.66 12.48
CA LEU A 190 -18.53 1.46 11.88
C LEU A 190 -17.87 0.66 10.76
N GLN A 191 -17.82 1.26 9.57
CA GLN A 191 -17.14 0.73 8.40
C GLN A 191 -16.01 1.67 8.00
N LEU A 192 -14.83 1.09 7.80
CA LEU A 192 -13.60 1.79 7.49
C LEU A 192 -13.16 1.40 6.08
N ALA A 193 -12.94 2.42 5.27
CA ALA A 193 -12.49 2.34 3.90
C ALA A 193 -11.67 3.58 3.57
N ASP A 194 -10.47 3.37 3.08
CA ASP A 194 -9.61 4.39 2.51
C ASP A 194 -9.91 4.53 1.00
N ALA A 195 -9.33 5.54 0.35
CA ALA A 195 -9.38 5.67 -1.10
C ALA A 195 -8.28 6.60 -1.62
N PRO A 196 -7.80 6.40 -2.86
CA PRO A 196 -6.88 7.33 -3.50
C PRO A 196 -7.59 8.65 -3.83
N ALA A 197 -6.86 9.76 -3.84
CA ALA A 197 -7.40 11.06 -4.25
C ALA A 197 -7.72 11.07 -5.76
N LEU A 198 -8.98 10.81 -6.12
CA LEU A 198 -9.45 10.77 -7.51
C LEU A 198 -10.53 11.81 -7.76
N THR A 199 -10.49 12.40 -8.96
CA THR A 199 -11.56 13.28 -9.45
C THR A 199 -12.48 12.47 -10.37
N MET A 200 -13.54 11.89 -9.82
CA MET A 200 -14.54 11.12 -10.57
C MET A 200 -15.89 11.09 -9.83
N ASP A 201 -16.90 10.42 -10.41
CA ASP A 201 -18.17 10.24 -9.70
C ASP A 201 -18.00 9.34 -8.46
N VAL A 202 -18.59 9.76 -7.34
CA VAL A 202 -18.38 9.10 -6.04
C VAL A 202 -18.87 7.66 -5.99
N LEU A 203 -19.86 7.30 -6.81
CA LEU A 203 -20.38 5.93 -6.88
C LEU A 203 -19.36 4.99 -7.52
N SER A 204 -18.81 5.35 -8.68
CA SER A 204 -17.75 4.59 -9.33
C SER A 204 -16.49 4.59 -8.47
N TRP A 205 -16.14 5.73 -7.86
CA TRP A 205 -15.02 5.81 -6.93
C TRP A 205 -15.16 4.76 -5.80
N SER A 206 -16.34 4.73 -5.16
CA SER A 206 -16.63 3.79 -4.07
C SER A 206 -16.65 2.33 -4.51
N ARG A 207 -17.11 2.03 -5.72
CA ARG A 207 -17.31 0.64 -6.19
C ARG A 207 -16.02 -0.04 -6.67
N HIS A 208 -15.03 0.76 -7.07
CA HIS A 208 -13.85 0.24 -7.75
C HIS A 208 -12.54 0.53 -7.03
N HIS A 209 -12.48 1.59 -6.22
CA HIS A 209 -11.22 2.15 -5.74
C HIS A 209 -11.15 2.37 -4.23
N ARG A 210 -12.06 1.77 -3.44
CA ARG A 210 -11.83 1.71 -1.99
C ARG A 210 -10.55 0.92 -1.70
N LEU A 211 -9.83 1.29 -0.66
CA LEU A 211 -8.59 0.66 -0.21
C LEU A 211 -8.65 0.38 1.29
N PHE A 212 -7.74 -0.45 1.79
CA PHE A 212 -7.60 -0.64 3.22
C PHE A 212 -6.94 0.59 3.88
N PRO A 213 -7.16 0.81 5.19
CA PRO A 213 -6.54 1.92 5.91
C PRO A 213 -5.02 2.03 5.73
N GLY A 214 -4.56 3.23 5.33
CA GLY A 214 -3.14 3.54 5.18
C GLY A 214 -2.58 3.30 3.77
N GLU A 215 -3.43 2.88 2.84
CA GLU A 215 -3.10 2.73 1.42
C GLU A 215 -3.57 3.91 0.56
N GLY A 216 -4.54 4.69 1.05
CA GLY A 216 -5.13 5.80 0.31
C GLY A 216 -4.70 7.17 0.84
N HIS A 217 -5.56 8.15 0.59
CA HIS A 217 -5.33 9.56 0.89
C HIS A 217 -6.16 10.05 2.09
N PHE A 218 -7.15 9.29 2.54
CA PHE A 218 -8.07 9.77 3.57
C PHE A 218 -7.40 9.82 4.96
N ASP A 219 -7.74 10.85 5.75
CA ASP A 219 -7.35 10.92 7.16
C ASP A 219 -8.23 10.01 8.02
N LEU A 220 -8.00 8.70 7.89
CA LEU A 220 -8.71 7.69 8.67
C LEU A 220 -8.31 7.70 10.15
N THR A 221 -7.11 8.19 10.48
CA THR A 221 -6.67 8.29 11.88
C THR A 221 -7.49 9.37 12.59
N GLY A 222 -7.66 10.54 11.97
CA GLY A 222 -8.53 11.61 12.46
C GLY A 222 -9.99 11.16 12.54
N PHE A 223 -10.52 10.54 11.46
CA PHE A 223 -11.88 10.01 11.45
C PHE A 223 -12.14 9.02 12.59
N LEU A 224 -11.29 8.00 12.75
CA LEU A 224 -11.42 7.02 13.82
C LEU A 224 -11.29 7.68 15.20
N SER A 225 -10.43 8.68 15.36
CA SER A 225 -10.28 9.39 16.63
C SER A 225 -11.57 10.08 17.05
N HIS A 226 -12.29 10.74 16.13
CA HIS A 226 -13.60 11.35 16.44
C HIS A 226 -14.67 10.30 16.79
N VAL A 227 -14.70 9.17 16.07
CA VAL A 227 -15.63 8.06 16.38
C VAL A 227 -15.35 7.49 17.78
N LEU A 228 -14.08 7.32 18.13
CA LEU A 228 -13.70 6.86 19.47
C LEU A 228 -14.05 7.90 20.52
N SER A 229 -13.75 9.18 20.31
CA SER A 229 -14.11 10.29 21.21
C SER A 229 -15.61 10.35 21.50
N ALA A 230 -16.46 10.08 20.52
CA ALA A 230 -17.92 9.96 20.70
C ALA A 230 -18.33 8.84 21.69
N GLY A 231 -17.43 7.89 21.96
CA GLY A 231 -17.62 6.81 22.93
C GLY A 231 -17.89 5.45 22.30
N TYR A 232 -17.78 5.32 20.97
CA TYR A 232 -17.99 4.05 20.27
C TYR A 232 -17.05 2.94 20.78
N ASP A 233 -17.62 1.77 21.06
CA ASP A 233 -16.91 0.60 21.57
C ASP A 233 -17.20 -0.69 20.76
N GLY A 234 -17.94 -0.57 19.66
CA GLY A 234 -18.27 -1.67 18.75
C GLY A 234 -17.09 -2.14 17.88
N PRO A 235 -17.35 -3.05 16.92
CA PRO A 235 -16.29 -3.56 16.04
C PRO A 235 -15.74 -2.48 15.09
N LEU A 236 -14.43 -2.49 14.88
CA LEU A 236 -13.80 -1.76 13.79
C LEU A 236 -13.89 -2.65 12.54
N SER A 237 -14.79 -2.30 11.63
CA SER A 237 -15.04 -3.12 10.44
C SER A 237 -14.46 -2.51 9.18
N LEU A 238 -14.09 -3.37 8.21
CA LEU A 238 -13.65 -2.97 6.88
C LEU A 238 -14.74 -3.29 5.85
N GLU A 239 -15.12 -2.29 5.04
CA GLU A 239 -16.02 -2.48 3.91
C GLU A 239 -15.41 -1.95 2.62
N ILE A 240 -14.69 -2.80 1.91
CA ILE A 240 -13.94 -2.44 0.73
C ILE A 240 -14.58 -3.04 -0.53
N PHE A 241 -14.92 -2.17 -1.49
CA PHE A 241 -15.23 -2.56 -2.86
C PHE A 241 -14.05 -2.17 -3.76
N ASN A 242 -13.22 -3.17 -4.06
CA ASN A 242 -12.03 -3.00 -4.87
C ASN A 242 -11.90 -4.16 -5.86
N ASP A 243 -11.71 -3.83 -7.14
CA ASP A 243 -11.68 -4.83 -8.20
C ASP A 243 -10.49 -5.80 -8.04
N THR A 244 -9.34 -5.30 -7.58
CA THR A 244 -8.13 -6.10 -7.33
C THR A 244 -8.33 -7.08 -6.16
N PHE A 245 -8.85 -6.60 -5.03
CA PHE A 245 -9.03 -7.44 -3.84
C PHE A 245 -10.05 -8.55 -4.09
N ARG A 246 -11.04 -8.30 -4.94
CA ARG A 246 -12.05 -9.28 -5.36
C ARG A 246 -11.57 -10.24 -6.45
N GLN A 247 -10.33 -10.09 -6.93
CA GLN A 247 -9.68 -10.95 -7.92
C GLN A 247 -8.42 -11.65 -7.40
N THR A 248 -8.02 -11.41 -6.14
CA THR A 248 -6.82 -11.95 -5.51
C THR A 248 -7.14 -13.05 -4.50
N ASP A 249 -6.12 -13.78 -4.02
CA ASP A 249 -6.29 -14.85 -3.03
C ASP A 249 -6.93 -14.31 -1.73
N PRO A 250 -8.06 -14.87 -1.28
CA PRO A 250 -8.79 -14.33 -0.14
C PRO A 250 -8.00 -14.46 1.17
N GLY A 251 -7.14 -15.47 1.32
CA GLY A 251 -6.30 -15.65 2.52
C GLY A 251 -5.27 -14.53 2.66
N ARG A 252 -4.53 -14.25 1.58
CA ARG A 252 -3.59 -13.12 1.52
C ARG A 252 -4.31 -11.79 1.77
N THR A 253 -5.43 -11.55 1.10
CA THR A 253 -6.19 -10.31 1.23
C THR A 253 -6.75 -10.12 2.64
N ALA A 254 -7.18 -11.19 3.32
CA ALA A 254 -7.64 -11.10 4.72
C ALA A 254 -6.50 -10.74 5.69
N VAL A 255 -5.31 -11.32 5.55
CA VAL A 255 -4.14 -10.94 6.37
C VAL A 255 -3.75 -9.49 6.14
N HIS A 256 -3.75 -9.06 4.88
CA HIS A 256 -3.50 -7.67 4.51
C HIS A 256 -4.54 -6.71 5.13
N ALA A 257 -5.82 -7.06 5.04
CA ALA A 257 -6.91 -6.31 5.65
C ALA A 257 -6.71 -6.17 7.17
N LEU A 258 -6.43 -7.26 7.90
CA LEU A 258 -6.23 -7.18 9.34
C LEU A 258 -4.99 -6.36 9.71
N ARG A 259 -3.90 -6.47 8.94
CA ARG A 259 -2.70 -5.63 9.10
C ARG A 259 -3.02 -4.13 9.05
N SER A 260 -3.90 -3.72 8.13
CA SER A 260 -4.33 -2.32 8.02
C SER A 260 -5.10 -1.83 9.27
N LEU A 261 -5.96 -2.67 9.86
CA LEU A 261 -6.66 -2.35 11.11
C LEU A 261 -5.71 -2.28 12.30
N LEU A 262 -4.70 -3.16 12.37
CA LEU A 262 -3.69 -3.10 13.42
C LEU A 262 -2.88 -1.81 13.32
N TRP A 263 -2.49 -1.43 12.10
CA TRP A 263 -1.82 -0.15 11.85
C TRP A 263 -2.70 1.06 12.21
N LEU A 264 -3.97 1.07 11.82
CA LEU A 264 -4.90 2.16 12.12
C LEU A 264 -5.16 2.28 13.62
N GLN A 265 -5.33 1.16 14.32
CA GLN A 265 -5.47 1.14 15.79
C GLN A 265 -4.22 1.70 16.48
N ASP A 266 -3.02 1.36 16.02
CA ASP A 266 -1.75 1.90 16.54
C ASP A 266 -1.65 3.42 16.36
N ARG A 267 -2.13 3.93 15.22
CA ARG A 267 -2.17 5.37 14.94
C ARG A 267 -3.20 6.10 15.80
N ALA A 268 -4.40 5.55 15.94
CA ALA A 268 -5.42 6.12 16.83
C ALA A 268 -5.00 6.07 18.31
N ALA A 269 -4.33 5.00 18.75
CA ALA A 269 -3.83 4.85 20.11
C ALA A 269 -2.78 5.92 20.45
N ALA A 270 -1.89 6.27 19.52
CA ALA A 270 -0.89 7.30 19.73
C ALA A 270 -1.48 8.72 19.92
N GLY A 271 -2.70 8.97 19.42
CA GLY A 271 -3.42 10.24 19.60
C GLY A 271 -4.16 10.37 20.94
N HIS A 272 -4.23 9.30 21.73
CA HIS A 272 -4.96 9.26 22.99
C HIS A 272 -4.00 9.09 24.18
N PRO A 273 -4.33 9.62 25.38
CA PRO A 273 -3.53 9.38 26.58
C PRO A 273 -3.37 7.88 26.84
N GLU A 274 -2.18 7.45 27.25
CA GLU A 274 -1.89 6.05 27.54
C GLU A 274 -2.90 5.47 28.55
N GLY A 275 -3.47 4.31 28.23
CA GLY A 275 -4.47 3.65 29.07
C GLY A 275 -5.91 4.20 28.98
N SER A 276 -6.16 5.30 28.24
CA SER A 276 -7.53 5.84 28.05
C SER A 276 -8.41 4.95 27.17
N ARG A 277 -7.81 4.12 26.30
CA ARG A 277 -8.49 3.15 25.43
C ARG A 277 -7.76 1.81 25.43
N PRO A 278 -7.90 0.98 26.48
CA PRO A 278 -7.13 -0.26 26.67
C PRO A 278 -7.45 -1.37 25.64
N GLY A 279 -8.38 -1.13 24.71
CA GLY A 279 -8.73 -2.08 23.66
C GLY A 279 -7.96 -1.90 22.35
N LEU A 280 -7.36 -0.74 22.06
CA LEU A 280 -6.68 -0.52 20.77
C LEU A 280 -5.35 -1.29 20.73
N ALA A 281 -5.02 -1.85 19.56
CA ALA A 281 -3.69 -2.39 19.32
C ALA A 281 -2.65 -1.26 19.44
N ALA A 282 -1.62 -1.48 20.26
CA ALA A 282 -0.45 -0.61 20.35
C ALA A 282 0.76 -1.42 19.90
N LEU A 283 1.36 -1.01 18.80
CA LEU A 283 2.47 -1.73 18.19
C LEU A 283 3.80 -1.21 18.76
N THR A 284 4.84 -2.03 18.66
CA THR A 284 6.22 -1.62 18.92
C THR A 284 6.52 -0.38 18.07
N ALA A 285 6.94 0.72 18.71
CA ALA A 285 7.13 2.02 18.06
C ALA A 285 8.03 1.93 16.82
N VAL A 286 7.56 2.51 15.71
CA VAL A 286 8.32 2.56 14.46
C VAL A 286 9.49 3.53 14.59
N LYS A 287 10.68 3.10 14.16
CA LYS A 287 11.86 3.95 14.03
C LYS A 287 12.33 3.87 12.58
N PRO A 288 12.23 4.96 11.80
CA PRO A 288 12.64 4.93 10.41
C PRO A 288 14.09 4.49 10.23
N PRO A 289 14.39 3.78 9.12
CA PRO A 289 15.76 3.42 8.80
C PRO A 289 16.61 4.67 8.53
N THR A 290 17.89 4.59 8.87
CA THR A 290 18.85 5.71 8.78
C THR A 290 19.69 5.68 7.50
N GLY A 291 19.45 4.70 6.62
CA GLY A 291 20.19 4.52 5.37
C GLY A 291 20.05 3.11 4.81
N PHE A 292 20.65 2.89 3.65
CA PHE A 292 20.84 1.56 3.08
C PHE A 292 22.14 0.92 3.59
N ASP A 293 22.12 -0.39 3.83
CA ASP A 293 23.32 -1.15 4.16
C ASP A 293 23.89 -1.93 2.96
N PHE A 294 23.01 -2.57 2.19
CA PHE A 294 23.35 -3.28 0.97
C PHE A 294 22.13 -3.46 0.05
N VAL A 295 22.40 -3.81 -1.20
CA VAL A 295 21.44 -4.42 -2.10
C VAL A 295 21.95 -5.80 -2.51
N GLU A 296 21.05 -6.77 -2.64
CA GLU A 296 21.37 -8.11 -3.14
C GLU A 296 20.77 -8.32 -4.52
N LEU A 297 21.62 -8.70 -5.46
CA LEU A 297 21.23 -9.11 -6.81
C LEU A 297 21.36 -10.63 -6.93
N LYS A 298 20.32 -11.27 -7.44
CA LYS A 298 20.26 -12.73 -7.59
C LYS A 298 20.13 -13.13 -9.04
N ALA A 299 20.91 -14.13 -9.46
CA ALA A 299 20.88 -14.68 -10.82
C ALA A 299 21.54 -16.06 -10.88
N GLU A 300 21.22 -16.85 -11.91
CA GLU A 300 22.00 -18.07 -12.22
C GLU A 300 23.45 -17.74 -12.61
N ASP A 301 23.63 -16.63 -13.34
CA ASP A 301 24.92 -16.10 -13.79
C ASP A 301 25.00 -14.61 -13.49
N THR A 302 25.95 -14.24 -12.63
CA THR A 302 26.20 -12.85 -12.23
C THR A 302 27.35 -12.19 -12.98
N SER A 303 28.01 -12.89 -13.91
CA SER A 303 29.24 -12.45 -14.58
C SER A 303 29.11 -11.09 -15.27
N GLU A 304 27.98 -10.83 -15.92
CA GLU A 304 27.75 -9.56 -16.61
C GLU A 304 27.56 -8.39 -15.63
N VAL A 305 26.99 -8.65 -14.46
CA VAL A 305 26.86 -7.68 -13.37
C VAL A 305 28.23 -7.40 -12.75
N GLU A 306 29.07 -8.42 -12.54
CA GLU A 306 30.45 -8.27 -12.06
C GLU A 306 31.28 -7.36 -12.98
N VAL A 307 31.17 -7.55 -14.30
CA VAL A 307 31.82 -6.68 -15.29
C VAL A 307 31.34 -5.24 -15.14
N LEU A 308 30.03 -5.00 -15.06
CA LEU A 308 29.49 -3.65 -14.88
C LEU A 308 30.01 -3.02 -13.58
N LEU A 309 29.93 -3.72 -12.46
CA LEU A 309 30.41 -3.23 -11.16
C LEU A 309 31.90 -2.86 -11.22
N SER A 310 32.74 -3.70 -11.83
CA SER A 310 34.16 -3.40 -12.02
C SER A 310 34.39 -2.15 -12.88
N GLN A 311 33.63 -1.98 -13.97
CA GLN A 311 33.73 -0.80 -14.83
C GLN A 311 33.31 0.48 -14.09
N LEU A 312 32.29 0.37 -13.25
CA LEU A 312 31.77 1.44 -12.40
C LEU A 312 32.66 1.77 -11.19
N GLY A 313 33.73 1.00 -10.97
CA GLY A 313 34.69 1.25 -9.90
C GLY A 313 34.37 0.61 -8.56
N PHE A 314 33.46 -0.35 -8.54
CA PHE A 314 33.34 -1.26 -7.41
C PHE A 314 34.52 -2.23 -7.40
N THR A 315 34.96 -2.56 -6.19
CA THR A 315 36.03 -3.52 -5.94
C THR A 315 35.46 -4.78 -5.28
N PRO A 316 35.97 -5.98 -5.61
CA PRO A 316 35.56 -7.21 -4.93
C PRO A 316 35.91 -7.15 -3.43
N GLY A 317 34.90 -7.24 -2.56
CA GLY A 317 35.02 -7.41 -1.11
C GLY A 317 35.26 -8.86 -0.67
N GLY A 318 35.40 -9.78 -1.63
CA GLY A 318 35.67 -11.20 -1.42
C GLY A 318 34.45 -12.09 -1.62
N ARG A 319 34.67 -13.40 -1.53
CA ARG A 319 33.60 -14.41 -1.52
C ARG A 319 33.17 -14.70 -0.09
N HIS A 320 31.90 -15.04 0.07
CA HIS A 320 31.36 -15.48 1.35
C HIS A 320 32.01 -16.81 1.75
N ARG A 321 32.41 -16.95 3.03
CA ARG A 321 33.19 -18.12 3.51
C ARG A 321 32.48 -19.47 3.36
N THR A 322 31.15 -19.46 3.29
CA THR A 322 30.29 -20.67 3.36
C THR A 322 29.22 -20.77 2.27
N LYS A 323 28.99 -19.72 1.48
CA LYS A 323 27.86 -19.60 0.54
C LYS A 323 28.36 -19.13 -0.83
N PRO A 324 27.68 -19.48 -1.94
CA PRO A 324 28.05 -19.02 -3.28
C PRO A 324 27.55 -17.58 -3.49
N VAL A 325 28.15 -16.65 -2.73
CA VAL A 325 27.79 -15.25 -2.66
C VAL A 325 29.07 -14.41 -2.70
N SER A 326 29.09 -13.32 -3.45
CA SER A 326 30.21 -12.39 -3.51
C SER A 326 29.78 -10.98 -3.09
N LEU A 327 30.71 -10.22 -2.51
CA LEU A 327 30.48 -8.84 -2.09
C LEU A 327 31.26 -7.90 -3.00
N TRP A 328 30.65 -6.81 -3.40
CA TRP A 328 31.25 -5.71 -4.16
C TRP A 328 31.04 -4.39 -3.43
N VAL A 329 32.09 -3.59 -3.31
CA VAL A 329 32.09 -2.36 -2.50
C VAL A 329 32.67 -1.15 -3.25
N ALA A 330 32.05 0.01 -3.06
CA ALA A 330 32.54 1.32 -3.48
C ALA A 330 32.09 2.39 -2.47
N GLY A 331 33.01 2.97 -1.70
CA GLY A 331 32.64 3.84 -0.59
C GLY A 331 31.84 3.05 0.44
N ASP A 332 30.68 3.57 0.83
CA ASP A 332 29.74 2.87 1.71
C ASP A 332 28.71 2.02 0.93
N ALA A 333 28.72 2.04 -0.41
CA ALA A 333 27.82 1.22 -1.22
C ALA A 333 28.25 -0.25 -1.20
N ARG A 334 27.30 -1.15 -0.95
CA ARG A 334 27.52 -2.61 -0.95
C ARG A 334 26.53 -3.30 -1.87
N VAL A 335 27.06 -4.08 -2.80
CA VAL A 335 26.27 -4.94 -3.70
C VAL A 335 26.65 -6.38 -3.43
N VAL A 336 25.68 -7.18 -3.02
CA VAL A 336 25.82 -8.62 -2.81
C VAL A 336 25.35 -9.33 -4.08
N LEU A 337 26.15 -10.22 -4.64
CA LEU A 337 25.76 -11.05 -5.78
C LEU A 337 25.53 -12.48 -5.28
N ASN A 338 24.33 -13.00 -5.49
CA ASN A 338 23.89 -14.29 -4.99
C ASN A 338 23.52 -15.25 -6.13
N GLU A 339 24.24 -16.37 -6.22
CA GLU A 339 23.97 -17.44 -7.20
C GLU A 339 23.27 -18.65 -6.56
N GLN A 340 22.98 -18.58 -5.26
CA GLN A 340 22.37 -19.66 -4.51
C GLN A 340 20.91 -19.90 -4.93
N GLN A 341 20.60 -21.12 -5.37
CA GLN A 341 19.23 -21.52 -5.76
C GLN A 341 18.61 -20.57 -6.80
N ALA A 342 19.41 -20.12 -7.76
CA ALA A 342 19.02 -19.10 -8.72
C ALA A 342 18.82 -19.65 -10.15
N ARG A 343 18.61 -20.96 -10.30
CA ARG A 343 18.42 -21.59 -11.63
C ARG A 343 17.31 -20.91 -12.41
N ASP A 344 17.57 -20.63 -13.69
CA ASP A 344 16.69 -19.96 -14.65
C ASP A 344 16.34 -18.50 -14.27
N GLN A 345 16.98 -17.93 -13.23
CA GLN A 345 16.76 -16.54 -12.83
C GLN A 345 17.77 -15.63 -13.53
N VAL A 346 17.25 -14.62 -14.20
CA VAL A 346 18.05 -13.49 -14.69
C VAL A 346 18.34 -12.51 -13.55
N PRO A 347 19.40 -11.69 -13.66
CA PRO A 347 19.71 -10.67 -12.65
C PRO A 347 18.50 -9.79 -12.29
N HIS A 348 18.16 -9.77 -11.01
CA HIS A 348 17.09 -8.97 -10.41
C HIS A 348 17.49 -8.58 -8.97
N VAL A 349 16.88 -7.53 -8.44
CA VAL A 349 16.99 -7.17 -7.02
C VAL A 349 16.18 -8.19 -6.22
N ALA A 350 16.85 -8.96 -5.37
CA ALA A 350 16.23 -10.00 -4.55
C ALA A 350 16.08 -9.55 -3.09
N ALA A 351 17.01 -8.73 -2.60
CA ALA A 351 16.95 -8.23 -1.23
C ALA A 351 17.51 -6.81 -1.09
N VAL A 352 17.05 -6.11 -0.06
CA VAL A 352 17.54 -4.80 0.34
C VAL A 352 17.81 -4.81 1.85
N GLY A 353 19.02 -4.44 2.23
CA GLY A 353 19.41 -4.22 3.62
C GLY A 353 19.22 -2.77 4.01
N LEU A 354 18.44 -2.52 5.07
CA LEU A 354 18.21 -1.20 5.64
C LEU A 354 18.91 -1.08 6.99
N GLN A 355 19.58 0.05 7.21
CA GLN A 355 20.18 0.37 8.51
C GLN A 355 19.07 0.80 9.46
N VAL A 356 18.91 0.07 10.58
CA VAL A 356 17.88 0.38 11.58
C VAL A 356 18.51 0.61 12.96
N PRO A 357 17.94 1.53 13.77
CA PRO A 357 18.45 1.78 15.12
C PRO A 357 18.33 0.58 16.08
N ASP A 358 17.36 -0.30 15.87
CA ASP A 358 17.08 -1.44 16.75
C ASP A 358 16.42 -2.60 15.96
N GLY A 359 17.22 -3.57 15.53
CA GLY A 359 16.74 -4.73 14.77
C GLY A 359 15.79 -5.65 15.54
N ALA A 360 15.90 -5.69 16.88
CA ALA A 360 15.01 -6.51 17.69
C ALA A 360 13.61 -5.87 17.80
N ALA A 361 13.54 -4.55 17.96
CA ALA A 361 12.29 -3.81 17.87
C ALA A 361 11.65 -3.91 16.48
N GLN A 362 12.46 -3.83 15.42
CA GLN A 362 11.98 -4.00 14.04
C GLN A 362 11.36 -5.40 13.83
N SER A 363 12.00 -6.44 14.35
CA SER A 363 11.49 -7.83 14.27
C SER A 363 10.17 -8.01 15.03
N ARG A 364 10.05 -7.43 16.23
CA ARG A 364 8.79 -7.45 17.01
C ARG A 364 7.67 -6.75 16.25
N ARG A 365 7.92 -5.56 15.72
CA ARG A 365 6.95 -4.81 14.91
C ARG A 365 6.52 -5.59 13.66
N ALA A 366 7.47 -6.22 12.96
CA ALA A 366 7.18 -7.07 11.81
C ALA A 366 6.22 -8.22 12.16
N ALA A 367 6.45 -8.89 13.29
CA ALA A 367 5.60 -9.97 13.77
C ALA A 367 4.20 -9.48 14.17
N GLU A 368 4.12 -8.35 14.89
CA GLU A 368 2.84 -7.74 15.27
C GLU A 368 2.01 -7.29 14.05
N LEU A 369 2.67 -6.89 12.96
CA LEU A 369 2.05 -6.56 11.66
C LEU A 369 1.83 -7.77 10.74
N MET A 370 2.12 -8.99 11.21
CA MET A 370 1.99 -10.22 10.42
C MET A 370 2.74 -10.14 9.08
N ALA A 371 3.93 -9.51 9.08
CA ALA A 371 4.81 -9.50 7.92
C ALA A 371 5.40 -10.91 7.73
N PRO A 372 5.38 -11.48 6.52
CA PRO A 372 6.00 -12.79 6.28
C PRO A 372 7.50 -12.74 6.59
N ILE A 373 8.00 -13.72 7.33
CA ILE A 373 9.43 -13.78 7.69
C ILE A 373 10.24 -14.19 6.45
N ALA A 374 11.30 -13.43 6.15
CA ALA A 374 12.30 -13.84 5.16
C ALA A 374 13.38 -14.68 5.85
N TYR A 375 13.69 -15.86 5.31
CA TYR A 375 14.62 -16.79 5.94
C TYR A 375 16.00 -16.71 5.30
N ARG A 376 16.99 -16.26 6.09
CA ARG A 376 18.40 -16.41 5.76
C ARG A 376 18.98 -17.57 6.55
N ARG A 377 19.56 -18.54 5.84
CA ARG A 377 20.34 -19.60 6.48
C ARG A 377 21.58 -18.98 7.13
N THR A 378 21.67 -19.06 8.44
CA THR A 378 22.78 -18.49 9.25
C THR A 378 23.55 -19.62 9.93
N TYR A 379 24.87 -19.63 9.80
CA TYR A 379 25.76 -20.55 10.52
C TYR A 379 26.29 -19.91 11.82
N ALA A 380 26.85 -20.70 12.73
CA ALA A 380 27.21 -20.25 14.09
C ALA A 380 28.20 -19.06 14.16
N ALA A 381 28.97 -18.81 13.10
CA ALA A 381 29.92 -17.70 13.00
C ALA A 381 29.41 -16.52 12.14
N GLU A 382 28.15 -16.57 11.71
CA GLU A 382 27.52 -15.56 10.87
C GLU A 382 26.59 -14.68 11.71
N GLN A 383 26.51 -13.40 11.38
CA GLN A 383 25.60 -12.48 12.03
C GLN A 383 24.16 -12.87 11.71
N GLU A 384 23.31 -12.92 12.71
CA GLU A 384 21.87 -13.04 12.51
C GLU A 384 21.28 -11.70 12.09
N LEU A 385 20.55 -11.69 10.97
CA LEU A 385 19.82 -10.54 10.47
C LEU A 385 18.34 -10.89 10.50
N GLY A 386 17.51 -10.05 11.13
CA GLY A 386 16.08 -10.19 10.98
C GLY A 386 15.64 -9.66 9.61
N ALA A 387 14.59 -10.26 9.07
CA ALA A 387 14.09 -9.91 7.76
C ALA A 387 12.62 -10.26 7.56
N ALA A 388 11.98 -9.55 6.64
CA ALA A 388 10.61 -9.82 6.20
C ALA A 388 10.50 -9.74 4.67
N VAL A 389 9.56 -10.48 4.09
CA VAL A 389 9.28 -10.50 2.66
C VAL A 389 8.27 -9.40 2.33
N ALA A 390 8.64 -8.49 1.45
CA ALA A 390 7.74 -7.46 0.92
C ALA A 390 6.69 -8.09 -0.03
N PRO A 391 5.57 -7.41 -0.33
CA PRO A 391 4.47 -7.97 -1.13
C PRO A 391 4.84 -8.40 -2.55
N ASP A 392 5.90 -7.82 -3.13
CA ASP A 392 6.48 -8.16 -4.43
C ASP A 392 7.47 -9.35 -4.38
N GLY A 393 7.77 -9.86 -3.18
CA GLY A 393 8.72 -10.93 -2.94
C GLY A 393 10.14 -10.48 -2.56
N THR A 394 10.42 -9.17 -2.55
CA THR A 394 11.73 -8.64 -2.16
C THR A 394 11.99 -8.89 -0.68
N GLU A 395 13.14 -9.46 -0.32
CA GLU A 395 13.52 -9.66 1.08
C GLU A 395 14.10 -8.37 1.68
N MET A 396 13.51 -7.90 2.78
CA MET A 396 13.93 -6.69 3.47
C MET A 396 14.67 -7.06 4.76
N PHE A 397 15.98 -6.88 4.76
CA PHE A 397 16.83 -7.13 5.93
C PHE A 397 17.01 -5.85 6.74
N TRP A 398 17.04 -5.97 8.07
CA TRP A 398 17.40 -4.85 8.93
C TRP A 398 18.74 -5.08 9.64
N VAL A 399 19.64 -4.11 9.48
CA VAL A 399 21.03 -4.16 9.91
C VAL A 399 21.25 -3.07 10.96
N THR A 400 21.63 -3.46 12.19
CA THR A 400 22.01 -2.48 13.22
C THR A 400 23.51 -2.19 13.18
N GLU A 401 24.34 -3.22 13.00
CA GLU A 401 25.75 -3.08 12.70
C GLU A 401 26.16 -4.04 11.58
N PRO A 402 27.00 -3.62 10.61
CA PRO A 402 27.36 -4.42 9.45
C PRO A 402 28.50 -5.41 9.74
N ALA A 403 28.37 -6.21 10.80
CA ALA A 403 29.35 -7.26 11.17
C ALA A 403 29.33 -8.43 10.16
N TRP A 404 28.22 -8.63 9.45
CA TRP A 404 28.04 -9.63 8.39
C TRP A 404 29.05 -9.46 7.24
N VAL A 405 29.59 -8.24 7.06
CA VAL A 405 30.64 -7.97 6.07
C VAL A 405 31.91 -8.79 6.36
N ASP A 406 32.18 -9.11 7.63
CA ASP A 406 33.32 -9.94 8.03
C ASP A 406 33.10 -11.42 7.71
N GLU A 407 31.94 -11.82 7.18
CA GLU A 407 31.68 -13.17 6.66
C GLU A 407 32.33 -13.41 5.28
N PHE A 408 32.86 -12.35 4.66
CA PHE A 408 33.57 -12.39 3.37
C PHE A 408 35.10 -12.45 3.57
N GLU A 409 35.79 -13.09 2.63
CA GLU A 409 37.25 -13.33 2.70
C GLU A 409 38.09 -12.04 2.82
N ASN A 410 37.65 -10.92 2.24
CA ASN A 410 38.39 -9.64 2.19
C ASN A 410 37.52 -8.46 2.67
N GLY A 411 36.65 -8.69 3.67
CA GLY A 411 35.50 -7.85 4.00
C GLY A 411 35.68 -6.33 4.00
N ARG A 412 36.90 -5.78 4.20
CA ARG A 412 37.25 -4.35 4.00
C ARG A 412 38.73 -4.25 3.63
N PRO A 413 39.16 -3.57 2.53
CA PRO A 413 38.90 -2.13 2.25
C PRO A 413 38.53 -1.79 0.78
N SER A 414 37.83 -0.67 0.58
CA SER A 414 37.66 -0.05 -0.75
C SER A 414 38.69 1.09 -0.92
N PRO A 415 39.32 1.26 -2.10
CA PRO A 415 40.11 2.46 -2.40
C PRO A 415 39.26 3.72 -2.27
N ALA A 416 39.90 4.88 -2.12
CA ALA A 416 39.20 6.15 -2.24
C ALA A 416 38.47 6.21 -3.58
N THR A 417 37.16 6.48 -3.53
CA THR A 417 36.27 6.49 -4.70
C THR A 417 35.29 7.67 -4.59
N PRO A 418 34.86 8.28 -5.71
CA PRO A 418 33.81 9.30 -5.68
C PRO A 418 32.42 8.75 -5.34
N VAL A 419 32.22 7.43 -5.35
CA VAL A 419 30.96 6.78 -4.96
C VAL A 419 30.83 6.81 -3.44
N ARG A 420 29.71 7.35 -2.94
CA ARG A 420 29.47 7.50 -1.50
C ARG A 420 28.66 6.35 -0.92
N GLY A 421 27.56 5.97 -1.56
CA GLY A 421 26.59 5.02 -1.01
C GLY A 421 25.41 4.83 -1.96
N ILE A 422 24.42 4.03 -1.55
CA ILE A 422 23.15 3.88 -2.27
C ILE A 422 22.31 5.15 -2.04
N ASP A 423 21.86 5.81 -3.11
CA ASP A 423 20.97 6.99 -3.06
C ASP A 423 19.51 6.57 -2.94
N HIS A 424 19.08 5.65 -3.83
CA HIS A 424 17.72 5.13 -3.86
C HIS A 424 17.67 3.78 -4.58
N VAL A 425 16.61 3.01 -4.34
CA VAL A 425 16.35 1.72 -4.99
C VAL A 425 14.97 1.74 -5.65
N ASN A 426 14.91 1.26 -6.88
CA ASN A 426 13.66 1.08 -7.62
C ASN A 426 13.28 -0.39 -7.72
N LEU A 427 12.06 -0.70 -7.30
CA LEU A 427 11.49 -2.04 -7.31
C LEU A 427 10.27 -2.07 -8.25
N SER A 428 10.25 -3.04 -9.16
CA SER A 428 9.07 -3.35 -9.97
C SER A 428 8.04 -4.04 -9.11
N GLN A 429 6.83 -3.50 -9.06
CA GLN A 429 5.71 -4.03 -8.29
C GLN A 429 4.71 -4.74 -9.21
N PRO A 430 4.21 -5.92 -8.80
CA PRO A 430 2.98 -6.46 -9.36
C PRO A 430 1.84 -5.46 -9.14
N TRP A 431 1.03 -5.21 -10.17
CA TRP A 431 -0.06 -4.24 -10.07
C TRP A 431 -1.07 -4.60 -8.98
N GLN A 432 -1.25 -5.90 -8.69
CA GLN A 432 -2.18 -6.40 -7.68
C GLN A 432 -1.77 -6.10 -6.24
N SER A 433 -0.47 -5.89 -6.00
CA SER A 433 0.09 -5.72 -4.65
C SER A 433 0.72 -4.34 -4.44
N ALA A 434 0.56 -3.41 -5.39
CA ALA A 434 1.20 -2.11 -5.34
C ALA A 434 0.78 -1.30 -4.10
N GLU A 435 -0.51 -1.27 -3.78
CA GLU A 435 -1.03 -0.57 -2.60
C GLU A 435 -0.64 -1.29 -1.30
N GLU A 436 -0.63 -2.64 -1.32
CA GLU A 436 -0.14 -3.44 -0.17
C GLU A 436 1.32 -3.08 0.15
N SER A 437 2.15 -2.85 -0.87
CA SER A 437 3.55 -2.42 -0.69
C SER A 437 3.64 -1.04 -0.04
N VAL A 438 2.74 -0.10 -0.36
CA VAL A 438 2.69 1.21 0.30
C VAL A 438 2.43 1.03 1.79
N LEU A 439 1.39 0.27 2.17
CA LEU A 439 1.10 -0.01 3.57
C LEU A 439 2.25 -0.78 4.24
N TYR A 440 2.86 -1.75 3.56
CA TYR A 440 3.99 -2.51 4.10
C TYR A 440 5.15 -1.57 4.48
N PHE A 441 5.59 -0.71 3.56
CA PHE A 441 6.73 0.19 3.84
C PHE A 441 6.37 1.30 4.83
N SER A 442 5.15 1.84 4.78
CA SER A 442 4.72 2.88 5.71
C SER A 442 4.50 2.34 7.13
N SER A 443 3.86 1.18 7.28
CA SER A 443 3.57 0.58 8.57
C SER A 443 4.82 -0.02 9.21
N LEU A 444 5.65 -0.74 8.46
CA LEU A 444 6.78 -1.47 9.01
C LEU A 444 8.01 -0.58 9.24
N PHE A 445 8.34 0.29 8.28
CA PHE A 445 9.54 1.11 8.30
C PHE A 445 9.27 2.60 8.54
N GLY A 446 8.01 3.02 8.62
CA GLY A 446 7.68 4.43 8.85
C GLY A 446 8.03 5.33 7.66
N LEU A 447 8.13 4.75 6.45
CA LEU A 447 8.35 5.53 5.23
C LEU A 447 7.08 6.30 4.87
N ARG A 448 7.25 7.50 4.33
CA ARG A 448 6.15 8.33 3.84
C ARG A 448 6.01 8.12 2.34
N ALA A 449 4.79 7.93 1.88
CA ALA A 449 4.43 7.96 0.48
C ALA A 449 4.32 9.42 0.01
N ASP A 450 5.00 9.75 -1.08
CA ASP A 450 4.74 11.01 -1.81
C ASP A 450 3.56 10.79 -2.80
N GLU A 451 3.12 11.84 -3.50
CA GLU A 451 2.11 11.67 -4.54
C GLU A 451 2.64 10.76 -5.68
N PRO A 452 1.85 9.77 -6.14
CA PRO A 452 2.24 8.92 -7.25
C PRO A 452 2.33 9.73 -8.54
N THR A 453 3.31 9.40 -9.38
CA THR A 453 3.51 10.03 -10.69
C THR A 453 3.33 9.01 -11.80
N GLU A 454 2.84 9.45 -12.95
CA GLU A 454 2.79 8.63 -14.17
C GLU A 454 3.83 9.10 -15.17
N VAL A 455 4.67 8.17 -15.61
CA VAL A 455 5.73 8.45 -16.57
C VAL A 455 5.37 7.80 -17.92
N PRO A 456 5.32 8.57 -19.01
CA PRO A 456 5.09 8.01 -20.34
C PRO A 456 6.33 7.26 -20.84
N GLY A 457 6.15 5.99 -21.17
CA GLY A 457 7.13 5.17 -21.87
C GLY A 457 6.61 4.68 -23.22
N PRO A 458 7.48 4.13 -24.09
CA PRO A 458 7.07 3.57 -25.39
C PRO A 458 6.04 2.43 -25.30
N ARG A 459 5.98 1.76 -24.15
CA ARG A 459 5.03 0.66 -23.87
C ARG A 459 3.80 1.13 -23.06
N GLY A 460 3.65 2.41 -22.78
CA GLY A 460 2.54 2.96 -22.00
C GLY A 460 2.99 3.69 -20.73
N LEU A 461 2.03 4.04 -19.89
CA LEU A 461 2.25 4.78 -18.65
C LEU A 461 2.75 3.85 -17.54
N VAL A 462 3.91 4.18 -16.99
CA VAL A 462 4.45 3.52 -15.78
C VAL A 462 4.05 4.38 -14.58
N ARG A 463 3.29 3.82 -13.64
CA ARG A 463 3.01 4.48 -12.37
C ARG A 463 4.21 4.29 -11.44
N SER A 464 4.66 5.36 -10.81
CA SER A 464 5.79 5.37 -9.87
C SER A 464 5.35 5.99 -8.55
N GLN A 465 5.45 5.21 -7.48
CA GLN A 465 5.16 5.62 -6.12
C GLN A 465 6.48 5.77 -5.34
N SER A 466 6.79 7.00 -4.90
CA SER A 466 7.97 7.28 -4.06
C SER A 466 7.62 7.02 -2.59
N MET A 467 8.51 6.33 -1.89
CA MET A 467 8.48 6.08 -0.45
C MET A 467 9.81 6.55 0.17
N ARG A 468 9.77 7.37 1.22
CA ARG A 468 11.01 7.89 1.82
C ARG A 468 10.97 8.05 3.34
N SER A 469 12.13 7.95 3.98
CA SER A 469 12.28 8.36 5.39
C SER A 469 12.14 9.88 5.52
N ALA A 470 11.84 10.36 6.73
CA ALA A 470 11.61 11.80 6.96
C ALA A 470 12.85 12.67 6.69
N ASP A 471 14.05 12.11 6.83
CA ASP A 471 15.34 12.73 6.51
C ASP A 471 15.84 12.38 5.10
N SER A 472 15.04 11.66 4.32
CA SER A 472 15.37 11.17 2.98
C SER A 472 16.64 10.31 2.88
N ALA A 473 17.08 9.72 4.00
CA ALA A 473 18.21 8.78 4.03
C ALA A 473 17.88 7.44 3.35
N VAL A 474 16.60 7.05 3.32
CA VAL A 474 16.10 5.92 2.53
C VAL A 474 15.05 6.40 1.56
N ARG A 475 15.19 6.00 0.29
CA ARG A 475 14.29 6.32 -0.81
C ARG A 475 14.01 5.07 -1.65
N LEU A 476 12.76 4.64 -1.68
CA LEU A 476 12.29 3.51 -2.47
C LEU A 476 11.30 4.00 -3.52
N LEU A 477 11.52 3.61 -4.77
CA LEU A 477 10.61 3.89 -5.88
C LEU A 477 9.90 2.59 -6.25
N LEU A 478 8.58 2.58 -6.17
CA LEU A 478 7.74 1.42 -6.44
C LEU A 478 7.06 1.61 -7.81
N ASN A 479 7.53 0.89 -8.82
CA ASN A 479 7.07 1.06 -10.20
C ASN A 479 6.09 -0.03 -10.62
N VAL A 480 4.95 0.37 -11.17
CA VAL A 480 3.94 -0.54 -11.74
C VAL A 480 3.91 -0.34 -13.25
N ALA A 481 4.12 -1.42 -13.99
CA ALA A 481 4.00 -1.42 -15.45
C ALA A 481 2.52 -1.29 -15.90
N PRO A 482 2.27 -0.87 -17.16
CA PRO A 482 0.95 -0.96 -17.76
C PRO A 482 0.40 -2.40 -17.72
N HIS A 483 -0.64 -2.64 -16.92
CA HIS A 483 -1.20 -3.97 -16.67
C HIS A 483 -1.86 -4.61 -17.91
N VAL A 484 -2.19 -3.83 -18.94
CA VAL A 484 -2.83 -4.31 -20.19
C VAL A 484 -1.83 -5.07 -21.09
N LEU A 485 -0.53 -4.97 -20.81
CA LEU A 485 0.52 -5.65 -21.57
C LEU A 485 1.06 -6.84 -20.77
N ASP A 486 0.66 -8.06 -21.18
CA ASP A 486 1.19 -9.29 -20.61
C ASP A 486 2.73 -9.29 -20.60
N GLY A 487 3.33 -9.51 -19.43
CA GLY A 487 4.79 -9.62 -19.27
C GLY A 487 5.56 -8.30 -19.37
N ALA A 488 4.90 -7.14 -19.31
CA ALA A 488 5.59 -5.87 -19.16
C ALA A 488 6.15 -5.75 -17.73
N ASP A 489 7.38 -6.19 -17.51
CA ASP A 489 8.13 -5.83 -16.31
C ASP A 489 8.81 -4.48 -16.50
N VAL A 490 8.76 -3.61 -15.49
CA VAL A 490 9.66 -2.46 -15.44
C VAL A 490 11.01 -2.96 -14.95
N ALA A 491 12.09 -2.53 -15.61
CA ALA A 491 13.43 -2.82 -15.11
C ALA A 491 13.60 -2.14 -13.74
N GLN A 492 14.15 -2.88 -12.78
CA GLN A 492 14.56 -2.42 -11.46
C GLN A 492 15.88 -1.65 -11.58
N HIS A 493 16.17 -0.78 -10.62
CA HIS A 493 17.46 -0.12 -10.57
C HIS A 493 17.95 0.20 -9.18
N VAL A 494 19.27 0.33 -9.08
CA VAL A 494 19.95 0.80 -7.87
C VAL A 494 20.74 2.04 -8.24
N ALA A 495 20.47 3.14 -7.54
CA ALA A 495 21.16 4.40 -7.74
C ALA A 495 22.24 4.60 -6.68
N PHE A 496 23.40 5.11 -7.08
CA PHE A 496 24.53 5.39 -6.21
C PHE A 496 24.87 6.88 -6.19
N ALA A 497 24.94 7.46 -4.99
CA ALA A 497 25.31 8.86 -4.80
C ALA A 497 26.81 9.07 -5.04
N CYS A 498 27.17 10.14 -5.72
CA CYS A 498 28.55 10.50 -6.05
C CYS A 498 28.94 11.86 -5.46
N THR A 499 30.22 12.06 -5.17
CA THR A 499 30.79 13.41 -4.94
C THR A 499 31.06 14.15 -6.24
N ASP A 500 31.35 13.41 -7.32
CA ASP A 500 31.59 13.94 -8.66
C ASP A 500 31.17 12.90 -9.70
N VAL A 501 29.99 13.09 -10.31
CA VAL A 501 29.43 12.16 -11.29
C VAL A 501 30.19 12.19 -12.63
N PHE A 502 30.82 13.30 -12.98
CA PHE A 502 31.61 13.42 -14.21
C PHE A 502 32.89 12.59 -14.12
N VAL A 503 33.58 12.62 -12.98
CA VAL A 503 34.75 11.78 -12.73
C VAL A 503 34.38 10.31 -12.77
N VAL A 504 33.25 9.90 -12.17
CA VAL A 504 32.76 8.52 -12.23
C VAL A 504 32.47 8.11 -13.68
N ALA A 505 31.75 8.94 -14.43
CA ALA A 505 31.42 8.65 -15.83
C ALA A 505 32.68 8.53 -16.70
N ARG A 506 33.61 9.50 -16.64
CA ARG A 506 34.88 9.45 -17.41
C ARG A 506 35.69 8.19 -17.09
N THR A 507 35.85 7.89 -15.80
CA THR A 507 36.61 6.70 -15.35
C THR A 507 35.92 5.40 -15.81
N ALA A 508 34.59 5.35 -15.77
CA ALA A 508 33.85 4.19 -16.24
C ALA A 508 33.96 4.02 -17.77
N ALA A 509 33.93 5.11 -18.53
CA ALA A 509 34.15 5.10 -19.98
C ALA A 509 35.56 4.57 -20.32
N GLU A 510 36.59 5.01 -19.60
CA GLU A 510 37.98 4.51 -19.76
C GLU A 510 38.10 3.01 -19.46
N ARG A 511 37.28 2.49 -18.54
CA ARG A 511 37.16 1.05 -18.25
C ARG A 511 36.24 0.30 -19.22
N GLY A 512 35.74 0.98 -20.25
CA GLY A 512 34.93 0.40 -21.33
C GLY A 512 33.45 0.25 -20.99
N LEU A 513 32.92 1.01 -20.03
CA LEU A 513 31.49 1.04 -19.76
C LEU A 513 30.72 1.49 -21.01
N ARG A 514 29.67 0.75 -21.34
CA ARG A 514 28.67 1.19 -22.31
C ARG A 514 27.46 1.77 -21.57
N PHE A 515 27.37 3.11 -21.59
CA PHE A 515 26.23 3.85 -21.06
C PHE A 515 24.94 3.49 -21.79
N LEU A 516 23.82 3.73 -21.14
CA LEU A 516 22.54 3.82 -21.84
C LEU A 516 22.60 5.04 -22.78
N ALA A 517 22.35 4.83 -24.08
CA ALA A 517 22.49 5.89 -25.06
C ALA A 517 21.40 6.95 -24.89
N VAL A 518 21.81 8.22 -24.84
CA VAL A 518 20.91 9.37 -24.78
C VAL A 518 20.92 10.06 -26.16
N PRO A 519 19.75 10.30 -26.78
CA PRO A 519 19.70 10.83 -28.14
C PRO A 519 20.16 12.29 -28.22
N ASP A 520 20.79 12.68 -29.33
CA ASP A 520 21.35 14.04 -29.51
C ASP A 520 20.32 15.17 -29.29
N ASN A 521 19.06 14.94 -29.69
CA ASN A 521 17.98 15.90 -29.54
C ASN A 521 17.63 16.22 -28.07
N TYR A 522 18.00 15.35 -27.13
CA TYR A 522 17.86 15.61 -25.69
C TYR A 522 18.75 16.79 -25.26
N TYR A 523 19.98 16.84 -25.74
CA TYR A 523 20.93 17.90 -25.39
C TYR A 523 20.57 19.23 -26.05
N ASP A 524 20.07 19.19 -27.30
CA ASP A 524 19.53 20.37 -27.97
C ASP A 524 18.34 20.94 -27.17
N TYR A 525 17.50 20.05 -26.61
CA TYR A 525 16.41 20.42 -25.72
C TYR A 525 16.89 21.02 -24.39
N LEU A 526 17.91 20.44 -23.74
CA LEU A 526 18.46 20.97 -22.49
C LEU A 526 18.97 22.40 -22.64
N SER A 527 19.68 22.70 -23.74
CA SER A 527 20.17 24.06 -24.03
C SER A 527 19.02 25.06 -24.07
N GLY A 528 17.93 24.74 -24.76
CA GLY A 528 16.76 25.62 -24.87
C GLY A 528 15.93 25.71 -23.59
N ARG A 529 15.75 24.60 -22.86
CA ARG A 529 14.91 24.55 -21.66
C ARG A 529 15.56 25.21 -20.45
N PHE A 530 16.85 24.94 -20.23
CA PHE A 530 17.52 25.33 -18.99
C PHE A 530 18.57 26.43 -19.17
N GLY A 531 18.91 26.79 -20.41
CA GLY A 531 19.91 27.82 -20.71
C GLY A 531 21.31 27.42 -20.21
N LEU A 532 21.66 26.14 -20.32
CA LEU A 532 22.94 25.61 -19.85
C LEU A 532 24.09 26.11 -20.73
N ASP A 533 25.27 26.25 -20.14
CA ASP A 533 26.51 26.59 -20.84
C ASP A 533 26.87 25.53 -21.91
N GLU A 534 27.36 25.97 -23.07
CA GLU A 534 27.66 25.08 -24.20
C GLU A 534 28.72 24.03 -23.87
N GLN A 535 29.71 24.36 -23.03
CA GLN A 535 30.74 23.42 -22.60
C GLN A 535 30.14 22.33 -21.71
N LEU A 536 29.26 22.70 -20.79
CA LEU A 536 28.54 21.74 -19.94
C LEU A 536 27.67 20.81 -20.79
N VAL A 537 26.89 21.35 -21.75
CA VAL A 537 26.04 20.52 -22.62
C VAL A 537 26.88 19.58 -23.48
N SER A 538 28.03 20.03 -23.98
CA SER A 538 28.96 19.17 -24.71
C SER A 538 29.51 18.04 -23.85
N GLU A 539 29.85 18.31 -22.59
CA GLU A 539 30.34 17.30 -21.66
C GLU A 539 29.25 16.29 -21.28
N LEU A 540 28.02 16.76 -21.01
CA LEU A 540 26.87 15.89 -20.79
C LEU A 540 26.64 14.97 -22.00
N ARG A 541 26.72 15.52 -23.22
CA ARG A 541 26.56 14.79 -24.48
C ARG A 541 27.61 13.71 -24.67
N GLU A 542 28.88 14.02 -24.47
CA GLU A 542 29.99 13.08 -24.61
C GLU A 542 29.85 11.89 -23.66
N LEU A 543 29.39 12.14 -22.42
CA LEU A 543 29.32 11.15 -21.35
C LEU A 543 27.94 10.48 -21.19
N ASN A 544 26.98 10.78 -22.07
CA ASN A 544 25.60 10.29 -21.97
C ASN A 544 24.94 10.62 -20.61
N LEU A 545 25.27 11.78 -20.04
CA LEU A 545 24.72 12.25 -18.78
C LEU A 545 23.39 12.99 -19.03
N LEU A 546 22.46 12.78 -18.12
CA LEU A 546 21.16 13.41 -18.08
C LEU A 546 21.17 14.53 -17.01
N TYR A 547 20.31 15.53 -17.19
CA TYR A 547 20.19 16.71 -16.34
C TYR A 547 18.73 16.94 -15.95
N ASP A 548 18.49 17.37 -14.72
CA ASP A 548 17.20 17.91 -14.26
C ASP A 548 17.43 19.08 -13.30
N ARG A 549 16.45 19.99 -13.19
CA ARG A 549 16.53 21.16 -12.32
C ARG A 549 15.15 21.55 -11.80
N ASP A 550 15.09 21.78 -10.49
CA ASP A 550 13.96 22.40 -9.79
C ASP A 550 14.36 23.79 -9.25
N ASP A 551 13.51 24.39 -8.43
CA ASP A 551 13.75 25.71 -7.85
C ASP A 551 14.88 25.71 -6.80
N ASP A 552 15.21 24.55 -6.24
CA ASP A 552 16.08 24.38 -5.08
C ASP A 552 17.46 23.80 -5.42
N GLY A 553 17.63 23.28 -6.64
CA GLY A 553 18.88 22.69 -7.08
C GLY A 553 18.81 22.02 -8.45
N HIS A 554 19.87 21.27 -8.78
CA HIS A 554 19.89 20.48 -10.01
C HIS A 554 20.48 19.10 -9.77
N PHE A 555 20.27 18.24 -10.74
CA PHE A 555 20.55 16.81 -10.68
C PHE A 555 21.23 16.37 -11.95
N ILE A 556 22.35 15.67 -11.80
CA ILE A 556 23.10 15.10 -12.92
C ILE A 556 23.26 13.61 -12.66
N HIS A 557 22.93 12.80 -13.65
CA HIS A 557 22.98 11.35 -13.51
C HIS A 557 23.22 10.64 -14.84
N PHE A 558 23.61 9.37 -14.78
CA PHE A 558 23.59 8.48 -15.94
C PHE A 558 23.11 7.09 -15.57
N TYR A 559 22.69 6.36 -16.59
CA TYR A 559 22.26 4.98 -16.47
C TYR A 559 23.22 4.03 -17.20
N THR A 560 23.41 2.85 -16.64
CA THR A 560 23.99 1.73 -17.40
C THR A 560 22.94 1.11 -18.31
N ARG A 561 23.39 0.28 -19.25
CA ARG A 561 22.52 -0.70 -19.90
C ARG A 561 21.89 -1.64 -18.87
N THR A 562 20.74 -2.20 -19.21
CA THR A 562 20.05 -3.24 -18.42
C THR A 562 20.72 -4.60 -18.60
N VAL A 563 20.89 -5.33 -17.51
CA VAL A 563 21.39 -6.70 -17.42
C VAL A 563 20.33 -7.52 -16.68
N GLY A 564 19.75 -8.50 -17.36
CA GLY A 564 18.52 -9.15 -16.88
C GLY A 564 17.38 -8.13 -16.71
N ARG A 565 16.98 -7.90 -15.46
CA ARG A 565 15.96 -6.93 -15.05
C ARG A 565 16.53 -5.70 -14.34
N VAL A 566 17.85 -5.59 -14.17
CA VAL A 566 18.50 -4.53 -13.37
C VAL A 566 19.37 -3.64 -14.22
N PHE A 567 19.38 -2.34 -13.91
CA PHE A 567 20.42 -1.41 -14.34
C PHE A 567 20.89 -0.57 -13.15
N PHE A 568 22.02 0.10 -13.30
CA PHE A 568 22.56 1.00 -12.27
C PHE A 568 22.43 2.45 -12.70
N GLU A 569 22.26 3.31 -11.71
CA GLU A 569 22.24 4.77 -11.87
C GLU A 569 23.32 5.38 -10.99
N PHE A 570 24.00 6.41 -11.46
CA PHE A 570 24.95 7.18 -10.66
C PHE A 570 24.52 8.62 -10.67
N VAL A 571 24.39 9.20 -9.48
CA VAL A 571 23.70 10.47 -9.28
C VAL A 571 24.54 11.46 -8.51
N GLN A 572 24.39 12.74 -8.83
CA GLN A 572 24.86 13.84 -8.02
C GLN A 572 23.76 14.89 -7.89
N ARG A 573 23.41 15.19 -6.64
CA ARG A 573 22.46 16.23 -6.26
C ARG A 573 23.23 17.49 -5.92
N PHE A 574 22.86 18.61 -6.52
CA PHE A 574 23.44 19.92 -6.27
C PHE A 574 22.41 20.84 -5.62
N GLY A 575 22.84 21.69 -4.69
CA GLY A 575 21.93 22.50 -3.90
C GLY A 575 21.05 21.62 -3.00
N HIS A 576 19.75 21.88 -2.99
CA HIS A 576 18.76 21.13 -2.21
C HIS A 576 17.84 20.24 -3.09
N TYR A 577 18.28 19.89 -4.30
CA TYR A 577 17.50 19.04 -5.21
C TYR A 577 17.08 17.71 -4.55
N ASP A 578 15.77 17.52 -4.45
CA ASP A 578 15.17 16.41 -3.70
C ASP A 578 14.45 15.39 -4.60
N GLY A 579 14.39 15.63 -5.91
CA GLY A 579 13.70 14.78 -6.89
C GLY A 579 14.47 13.51 -7.33
N TYR A 580 14.04 12.90 -8.43
CA TYR A 580 14.62 11.65 -8.97
C TYR A 580 14.98 11.74 -10.47
N GLY A 581 15.04 12.94 -11.03
CA GLY A 581 15.20 13.12 -12.48
C GLY A 581 14.03 12.53 -13.26
N ALA A 582 12.80 12.59 -12.73
CA ALA A 582 11.63 11.93 -13.32
C ALA A 582 11.34 12.38 -14.76
N ALA A 583 11.67 13.64 -15.10
CA ALA A 583 11.58 14.17 -16.45
C ALA A 583 12.47 13.42 -17.47
N ASN A 584 13.52 12.73 -17.00
CA ASN A 584 14.43 11.94 -17.83
C ASN A 584 13.96 10.48 -18.02
N ALA A 585 12.94 10.04 -17.28
CA ALA A 585 12.47 8.67 -17.34
C ALA A 585 11.90 8.28 -18.72
N PRO A 586 11.18 9.13 -19.49
CA PRO A 586 10.78 8.80 -20.86
C PRO A 586 11.96 8.54 -21.80
N VAL A 587 13.05 9.31 -21.66
CA VAL A 587 14.28 9.14 -22.43
C VAL A 587 14.93 7.80 -22.09
N ARG A 588 15.04 7.48 -20.79
CA ARG A 588 15.54 6.18 -20.32
C ARG A 588 14.70 5.03 -20.87
N LEU A 589 13.38 5.08 -20.72
CA LEU A 589 12.46 4.01 -21.17
C LEU A 589 12.55 3.79 -22.69
N ALA A 590 12.70 4.86 -23.47
CA ALA A 590 12.93 4.77 -24.92
C ALA A 590 14.27 4.10 -25.26
N ALA A 591 15.36 4.50 -24.60
CA ALA A 591 16.68 3.93 -24.81
C ALA A 591 16.76 2.45 -24.40
N GLN A 592 16.09 2.06 -23.32
CA GLN A 592 16.01 0.66 -22.85
C GLN A 592 15.28 -0.23 -23.86
N LEU A 593 14.26 0.29 -24.55
CA LEU A 593 13.58 -0.45 -25.61
C LEU A 593 14.46 -0.61 -26.86
N GLY A 594 15.18 0.45 -27.25
CA GLY A 594 16.05 0.46 -28.44
C GLY A 594 17.21 -0.54 -28.38
N GLY A 595 17.59 -0.99 -27.18
CA GLY A 595 18.59 -2.06 -26.97
C GLY A 595 18.14 -3.46 -27.40
N VAL A 596 16.83 -3.70 -27.56
CA VAL A 596 16.26 -5.02 -27.93
C VAL A 596 16.16 -5.21 -29.46
N GLY A 597 16.55 -4.22 -30.26
CA GLY A 597 16.45 -4.32 -31.72
C GLY A 597 17.29 -3.29 -32.45
N THR A 598 18.60 -3.53 -32.56
CA THR A 598 19.38 -2.94 -33.66
C THR A 598 19.56 -3.97 -34.76
N VAL A 599 18.62 -3.94 -35.71
CA VAL A 599 18.89 -4.34 -37.09
C VAL A 599 20.04 -3.46 -37.57
N ARG A 600 21.25 -4.04 -37.63
CA ARG A 600 22.38 -3.46 -38.36
C ARG A 600 21.93 -3.20 -39.81
N ARG A 601 22.10 -1.96 -40.28
CA ARG A 601 22.29 -1.71 -41.71
C ARG A 601 23.75 -1.86 -42.05
#